data_AF-A0A914PHZ5-F1
#
_entry.id   AF-A0A914PHZ5-F1
#
_cell.length_a   1.000
_cell.length_b   1.000
_cell.length_c   1.000
_cell.angle_alpha   90.00
_cell.angle_beta   90.00
_cell.angle_gamma   90.00
#
_symmetry.space_group_name_H-M   'P 1'
#
loop_
_entity.id
_entity.type
_entity.pdbx_description
1 polymer ?
#
loop_
_entity_poly.entity_id
_entity_poly.type
_entity_poly.pdbx_seq_one_letter_code
_entity_poly.pdbx_strand_id
1 'polypeptide(L)'
;MKSEWERVKVHSASVSRGEASAAQLFCRVGKDLLNRIVLSYLDEKMFSAGKELEYDFQEFEGEAGLMDGIGMEDEEEDESFYSSVFVFCRDIREMIRHLRERALKCINFIKILSCDLEICSKYGITDDTIGDDLLKRLLDTGHVMVKFSNYPDAPFQVFCTLDVVNKPEYIDTLLNTTCSKIETMTAENNEETNYLVLIPTEKISKKLLQQMNSRCASMSLSLKTKTTLQLYINAHEDIYLISEKRKFLEECRRRFERHAKDYFENERLVLRDEYCSCNEQIAILVSELKEVALKASNEIWNCPKNLEELILMKNEDPSGKRSGKTLADLSEKEASTLKATLKQAFNAAFEVCF
;
A
#
# COMPACT_ATOMS: atom_id res chain seq x y z
N MET A 1 13.47 9.16 1.80
CA MET A 1 12.04 8.81 2.01
C MET A 1 11.49 9.19 3.37
N LYS A 2 11.95 8.67 4.52
CA LYS A 2 11.43 9.15 5.83
C LYS A 2 11.60 10.66 6.00
N SER A 3 12.75 11.20 5.59
CA SER A 3 13.05 12.65 5.54
C SER A 3 12.25 13.44 4.50
N GLU A 4 11.83 12.81 3.39
CA GLU A 4 11.05 13.47 2.34
C GLU A 4 9.59 13.60 2.76
N TRP A 5 9.05 12.58 3.43
CA TRP A 5 7.72 12.62 4.00
C TRP A 5 7.59 13.70 5.09
N GLU A 6 8.58 13.82 5.97
CA GLU A 6 8.61 14.90 6.97
C GLU A 6 8.68 16.29 6.30
N ARG A 7 9.49 16.46 5.26
CA ARG A 7 9.53 17.72 4.49
C ARG A 7 8.18 18.05 3.84
N VAL A 8 7.50 17.05 3.29
CA VAL A 8 6.18 17.19 2.69
C VAL A 8 5.15 17.60 3.74
N LYS A 9 5.15 17.00 4.94
CA LYS A 9 4.25 17.40 6.03
C LYS A 9 4.35 18.89 6.33
N VAL A 10 5.57 19.38 6.53
CA VAL A 10 5.86 20.80 6.80
C VAL A 10 5.27 21.72 5.72
N HIS A 11 5.36 21.32 4.44
CA HIS A 11 4.81 22.12 3.34
C HIS A 11 3.29 21.92 3.17
N SER A 12 2.76 20.73 3.47
CA SER A 12 1.33 20.43 3.37
C SER A 12 0.50 21.22 4.38
N ALA A 13 1.08 21.58 5.54
CA ALA A 13 0.48 22.49 6.51
C ALA A 13 0.20 23.90 5.93
N SER A 14 0.91 24.29 4.85
CA SER A 14 0.70 25.56 4.13
C SER A 14 -0.28 25.46 2.94
N VAL A 15 -0.74 24.25 2.59
CA VAL A 15 -1.69 24.04 1.49
C VAL A 15 -3.11 24.19 2.02
N SER A 16 -3.86 25.12 1.42
CA SER A 16 -5.23 25.51 1.79
C SER A 16 -6.28 24.38 1.80
N ARG A 17 -5.94 23.16 1.35
CA ARG A 17 -6.80 21.98 1.29
C ARG A 17 -6.52 20.91 2.36
N GLY A 18 -5.59 21.16 3.28
CA GLY A 18 -5.30 20.29 4.43
C GLY A 18 -4.55 18.99 4.08
N GLU A 19 -4.10 18.27 5.11
CA GLU A 19 -3.24 17.09 4.95
C GLU A 19 -3.97 15.85 4.41
N ALA A 20 -5.28 15.74 4.66
CA ALA A 20 -6.12 14.71 4.05
C ALA A 20 -6.00 14.74 2.52
N SER A 21 -6.15 15.92 1.93
CA SER A 21 -6.03 16.13 0.48
C SER A 21 -4.63 15.84 -0.03
N ALA A 22 -3.60 16.16 0.76
CA ALA A 22 -2.22 15.84 0.41
C ALA A 22 -2.01 14.32 0.37
N ALA A 23 -2.39 13.59 1.43
CA ALA A 23 -2.31 12.13 1.49
C ALA A 23 -3.05 11.47 0.31
N GLN A 24 -4.27 11.95 -0.01
CA GLN A 24 -5.02 11.47 -1.16
C GLN A 24 -4.29 11.70 -2.49
N LEU A 25 -3.72 12.89 -2.69
CA LEU A 25 -2.96 13.22 -3.90
C LEU A 25 -1.72 12.32 -4.03
N PHE A 26 -0.99 12.10 -2.94
CA PHE A 26 0.17 11.21 -2.94
C PHE A 26 -0.20 9.78 -3.30
N CYS A 27 -1.29 9.25 -2.75
CA CYS A 27 -1.73 7.90 -3.09
C CYS A 27 -2.05 7.78 -4.58
N ARG A 28 -2.76 8.76 -5.15
CA ARG A 28 -3.08 8.81 -6.58
C ARG A 28 -1.83 8.92 -7.46
N VAL A 29 -0.94 9.87 -7.16
CA VAL A 29 0.30 10.06 -7.93
C VAL A 29 1.19 8.82 -7.84
N GLY A 30 1.34 8.22 -6.66
CA GLY A 30 2.12 7.00 -6.48
C GLY A 30 1.56 5.82 -7.31
N LYS A 31 0.23 5.69 -7.33
CA LYS A 31 -0.48 4.68 -8.12
C LYS A 31 -0.25 4.89 -9.61
N ASP A 32 -0.43 6.11 -10.09
CA ASP A 32 -0.22 6.46 -11.50
C ASP A 32 1.25 6.24 -11.92
N LEU A 33 2.20 6.56 -11.03
CA LEU A 33 3.62 6.35 -11.26
C LEU A 33 3.94 4.86 -11.43
N LEU A 34 3.46 4.00 -10.53
CA LEU A 34 3.68 2.56 -10.62
C LEU A 34 3.02 1.96 -11.86
N ASN A 35 1.78 2.35 -12.16
CA ASN A 35 1.10 1.88 -13.35
C ASN A 35 1.85 2.28 -14.62
N ARG A 36 2.26 3.55 -14.75
CA ARG A 36 2.87 4.03 -16.01
C ARG A 36 4.34 3.66 -16.13
N ILE A 37 5.14 3.89 -15.09
CA ILE A 37 6.60 3.74 -15.15
C ILE A 37 7.02 2.29 -14.95
N VAL A 38 6.27 1.51 -14.18
CA VAL A 38 6.62 0.11 -13.95
C VAL A 38 5.81 -0.80 -14.85
N LEU A 39 4.50 -0.85 -14.69
CA LEU A 39 3.68 -1.85 -15.37
C LEU A 39 3.63 -1.60 -16.89
N SER A 40 3.13 -0.45 -17.33
CA SER A 40 3.01 -0.15 -18.77
C SER A 40 4.35 -0.14 -19.48
N TYR A 41 5.38 0.47 -18.88
CA TYR A 41 6.71 0.50 -19.49
C TYR A 41 7.33 -0.89 -19.59
N LEU A 42 7.18 -1.74 -18.57
CA LEU A 42 7.67 -3.12 -18.62
C LEU A 42 6.93 -3.91 -19.71
N ASP A 43 5.61 -3.82 -19.77
CA ASP A 43 4.79 -4.52 -20.77
C ASP A 43 5.15 -4.08 -22.19
N GLU A 44 5.25 -2.78 -22.45
CA GLU A 44 5.66 -2.23 -23.76
C GLU A 44 7.05 -2.73 -24.15
N LYS A 45 8.00 -2.72 -23.20
CA LYS A 45 9.37 -3.14 -23.47
C LYS A 45 9.48 -4.64 -23.68
N MET A 46 8.73 -5.46 -22.95
CA MET A 46 8.65 -6.90 -23.17
C MET A 46 8.01 -7.25 -24.52
N PHE A 47 7.02 -6.47 -24.97
CA PHE A 47 6.40 -6.64 -26.27
C PHE A 47 7.34 -6.24 -27.42
N SER A 48 7.98 -5.06 -27.33
CA SER A 48 9.00 -4.64 -28.29
C SER A 48 10.15 -5.63 -28.34
N ALA A 49 10.58 -6.12 -27.18
CA ALA A 49 11.60 -7.13 -27.05
C ALA A 49 11.27 -8.40 -27.85
N GLY A 50 10.05 -8.91 -27.75
CA GLY A 50 9.61 -10.07 -28.53
C GLY A 50 9.60 -9.82 -30.05
N LYS A 51 9.39 -8.57 -30.49
CA LYS A 51 9.39 -8.18 -31.90
C LYS A 51 10.78 -7.94 -32.47
N GLU A 52 11.67 -7.26 -31.75
CA GLU A 52 13.05 -7.00 -32.22
C GLU A 52 13.79 -8.32 -32.42
N LEU A 53 13.64 -9.27 -31.48
CA LEU A 53 14.11 -10.63 -31.68
C LEU A 53 13.53 -11.25 -32.95
N GLU A 54 12.23 -11.11 -33.20
CA GLU A 54 11.56 -11.65 -34.41
C GLU A 54 12.10 -11.06 -35.71
N TYR A 55 12.38 -9.75 -35.74
CA TYR A 55 12.96 -9.09 -36.91
C TYR A 55 14.41 -9.49 -37.15
N ASP A 56 15.24 -9.54 -36.10
CA ASP A 56 16.64 -9.99 -36.19
C ASP A 56 16.71 -11.45 -36.68
N PHE A 57 15.79 -12.32 -36.25
CA PHE A 57 15.66 -13.68 -36.79
C PHE A 57 15.29 -13.68 -38.29
N GLN A 58 14.37 -12.82 -38.70
CA GLN A 58 13.88 -12.79 -40.08
C GLN A 58 14.89 -12.16 -41.07
N GLU A 59 15.69 -11.19 -40.63
CA GLU A 59 16.75 -10.57 -41.43
C GLU A 59 17.93 -11.52 -41.65
N PHE A 60 18.30 -12.28 -40.60
CA PHE A 60 19.28 -13.37 -40.70
C PHE A 60 18.88 -14.43 -41.74
N GLU A 61 17.59 -14.77 -41.85
CA GLU A 61 17.07 -15.66 -42.89
C GLU A 61 17.10 -15.05 -44.30
N GLY A 62 16.83 -13.74 -44.41
CA GLY A 62 16.77 -13.03 -45.68
C GLY A 62 18.13 -12.87 -46.35
N GLU A 63 19.20 -12.67 -45.57
CA GLU A 63 20.57 -12.57 -46.08
C GLU A 63 21.18 -13.95 -46.38
N ALA A 64 20.94 -14.96 -45.54
CA ALA A 64 21.39 -16.34 -45.81
C ALA A 64 20.73 -16.97 -47.05
N GLY A 65 19.53 -16.53 -47.43
CA GLY A 65 18.83 -16.96 -48.64
C GLY A 65 19.33 -16.34 -49.95
N LEU A 66 20.21 -15.34 -49.90
CA LEU A 66 20.70 -14.60 -51.08
C LEU A 66 22.16 -14.91 -51.43
N MET A 67 22.87 -15.70 -50.61
CA MET A 67 24.30 -16.00 -50.80
C MET A 67 24.57 -17.48 -51.15
N ASP A 68 23.78 -18.07 -52.06
CA ASP A 68 24.14 -19.35 -52.70
C ASP A 68 25.23 -19.10 -53.76
N GLY A 69 26.45 -18.80 -53.29
CA GLY A 69 27.61 -18.65 -54.17
C GLY A 69 28.68 -17.70 -53.66
N ILE A 70 29.43 -18.12 -52.65
CA ILE A 70 30.91 -18.07 -52.52
C ILE A 70 31.22 -18.34 -51.05
N GLY A 71 31.77 -19.52 -50.75
CA GLY A 71 32.16 -19.89 -49.39
C GLY A 71 33.30 -19.02 -48.88
N MET A 72 32.98 -18.20 -47.88
CA MET A 72 33.91 -17.52 -46.96
C MET A 72 33.24 -17.51 -45.58
N GLU A 73 33.74 -18.39 -44.70
CA GLU A 73 33.72 -18.36 -43.22
C GLU A 73 32.43 -17.91 -42.50
N ASP A 74 31.58 -18.89 -42.18
CA ASP A 74 30.35 -18.79 -41.36
C ASP A 74 30.58 -18.38 -39.87
N GLU A 75 31.81 -18.09 -39.42
CA GLU A 75 32.11 -17.84 -38.00
C GLU A 75 31.88 -16.38 -37.56
N GLU A 76 32.00 -15.38 -38.44
CA GLU A 76 31.84 -13.96 -38.07
C GLU A 76 30.35 -13.51 -37.98
N GLU A 77 29.45 -14.14 -38.75
CA GLU A 77 28.03 -13.75 -38.82
C GLU A 77 27.23 -14.29 -37.63
N ASP A 78 27.49 -15.54 -37.20
CA ASP A 78 26.90 -16.12 -35.99
C ASP A 78 27.33 -15.29 -34.73
N GLU A 79 28.59 -14.82 -34.64
CA GLU A 79 29.05 -13.95 -33.54
C GLU A 79 28.25 -12.63 -33.44
N SER A 80 27.85 -12.04 -34.57
CA SER A 80 27.11 -10.77 -34.61
C SER A 80 25.70 -10.91 -34.02
N PHE A 81 25.01 -12.01 -34.32
CA PHE A 81 23.69 -12.35 -33.78
C PHE A 81 23.74 -12.65 -32.29
N TYR A 82 24.74 -13.43 -31.83
CA TYR A 82 24.92 -13.68 -30.41
C TYR A 82 25.26 -12.42 -29.62
N SER A 83 26.01 -11.50 -30.24
CA SER A 83 26.33 -10.19 -29.67
C SER A 83 25.07 -9.32 -29.50
N SER A 84 24.15 -9.29 -30.48
CA SER A 84 22.91 -8.51 -30.39
C SER A 84 21.98 -9.04 -29.29
N VAL A 85 21.76 -10.36 -29.22
CA VAL A 85 20.96 -11.01 -28.16
C VAL A 85 21.57 -10.76 -26.78
N PHE A 86 22.91 -10.79 -26.66
CA PHE A 86 23.59 -10.53 -25.40
C PHE A 86 23.47 -9.06 -24.95
N VAL A 87 23.65 -8.11 -25.87
CA VAL A 87 23.46 -6.67 -25.61
C VAL A 87 22.03 -6.40 -25.16
N PHE A 88 21.06 -7.00 -25.85
CA PHE A 88 19.65 -6.89 -25.52
C PHE A 88 19.30 -7.47 -24.13
N CYS A 89 19.77 -8.67 -23.80
CA CYS A 89 19.58 -9.26 -22.48
C CYS A 89 20.19 -8.41 -21.37
N ARG A 90 21.34 -7.78 -21.64
CA ARG A 90 21.99 -6.84 -20.71
C ARG A 90 21.15 -5.60 -20.48
N ASP A 91 20.53 -5.05 -21.52
CA ASP A 91 19.72 -3.85 -21.44
C ASP A 91 18.39 -4.12 -20.71
N ILE A 92 17.77 -5.28 -20.93
CA ILE A 92 16.60 -5.74 -20.16
C ILE A 92 16.95 -5.92 -18.68
N ARG A 93 18.11 -6.52 -18.36
CA ARG A 93 18.57 -6.65 -16.97
C ARG A 93 18.67 -5.29 -16.28
N GLU A 94 19.27 -4.30 -16.94
CA GLU A 94 19.46 -2.98 -16.38
C GLU A 94 18.13 -2.24 -16.19
N MET A 95 17.21 -2.40 -17.14
CA MET A 95 15.83 -1.92 -17.01
C MET A 95 15.13 -2.53 -15.79
N ILE A 96 15.14 -3.86 -15.64
CA ILE A 96 14.53 -4.57 -14.51
C ILE A 96 15.10 -4.07 -13.19
N ARG A 97 16.43 -3.89 -13.11
CA ARG A 97 17.10 -3.34 -11.93
C ARG A 97 16.56 -1.97 -11.55
N HIS A 98 16.40 -1.07 -12.53
CA HIS A 98 15.87 0.27 -12.34
C HIS A 98 14.38 0.29 -11.97
N LEU A 99 13.56 -0.58 -12.55
CA LEU A 99 12.15 -0.71 -12.20
C LEU A 99 11.97 -1.27 -10.79
N ARG A 100 12.76 -2.28 -10.42
CA ARG A 100 12.82 -2.84 -9.06
C ARG A 100 13.14 -1.76 -8.04
N GLU A 101 14.18 -0.95 -8.29
CA GLU A 101 14.56 0.12 -7.37
C GLU A 101 13.41 1.12 -7.17
N ARG A 102 12.69 1.49 -8.24
CA ARG A 102 11.53 2.39 -8.17
C ARG A 102 10.35 1.76 -7.43
N ALA A 103 10.05 0.49 -7.68
CA ALA A 103 8.99 -0.25 -6.99
C ALA A 103 9.28 -0.37 -5.48
N LEU A 104 10.52 -0.74 -5.11
CA LEU A 104 10.96 -0.80 -3.71
C LEU A 104 10.87 0.57 -3.02
N LYS A 105 11.23 1.65 -3.73
CA LYS A 105 11.05 3.01 -3.22
C LYS A 105 9.57 3.29 -2.92
N CYS A 106 8.67 2.96 -3.86
CA CYS A 106 7.24 3.14 -3.64
C CYS A 106 6.71 2.30 -2.47
N ILE A 107 7.09 1.02 -2.35
CA ILE A 107 6.71 0.16 -1.22
C ILE A 107 7.13 0.76 0.12
N ASN A 108 8.38 1.22 0.21
CA ASN A 108 8.89 1.82 1.43
C ASN A 108 8.19 3.16 1.74
N PHE A 109 7.82 3.94 0.72
CA PHE A 109 6.97 5.11 0.90
C PHE A 109 5.59 4.74 1.45
N ILE A 110 4.93 3.73 0.89
CA ILE A 110 3.63 3.22 1.38
C ILE A 110 3.74 2.78 2.83
N LYS A 111 4.80 2.06 3.20
CA LYS A 111 5.04 1.64 4.60
C LYS A 111 5.12 2.85 5.54
N ILE A 112 5.85 3.90 5.16
CA ILE A 112 5.97 5.12 5.95
C ILE A 112 4.60 5.82 6.06
N LEU A 113 3.88 5.93 4.95
CA LEU A 113 2.57 6.57 4.90
C LEU A 113 1.55 5.81 5.77
N SER A 114 1.53 4.49 5.67
CA SER A 114 0.69 3.61 6.49
C SER A 114 0.98 3.74 8.00
N CYS A 115 2.22 4.04 8.42
CA CYS A 115 2.51 4.30 9.84
C CYS A 115 1.80 5.54 10.40
N ASP A 116 1.49 6.52 9.54
CA ASP A 116 0.85 7.77 9.93
C ASP A 116 -0.66 7.78 9.68
N LEU A 117 -1.14 6.95 8.76
CA LEU A 117 -2.55 6.87 8.38
C LEU A 117 -3.29 5.72 9.08
N GLU A 118 -2.63 4.59 9.32
CA GLU A 118 -3.24 3.41 9.91
C GLU A 118 -3.11 3.44 11.44
N ILE A 119 -3.75 4.43 12.04
CA ILE A 119 -3.74 4.69 13.48
C ILE A 119 -4.98 4.16 14.19
N CYS A 120 -5.90 3.53 13.45
CA CYS A 120 -7.16 3.02 13.96
C CYS A 120 -7.23 1.49 13.82
N SER A 121 -7.89 0.82 14.77
CA SER A 121 -8.38 -0.56 14.63
C SER A 121 -9.90 -0.54 14.52
N LYS A 122 -10.43 -1.41 13.67
CA LYS A 122 -11.85 -1.48 13.34
C LYS A 122 -12.47 -2.77 13.89
N TYR A 123 -13.55 -2.64 14.63
CA TYR A 123 -14.28 -3.76 15.22
C TYR A 123 -15.68 -3.86 14.65
N GLY A 124 -15.99 -5.04 14.12
CA GLY A 124 -17.33 -5.42 13.73
C GLY A 124 -18.18 -5.75 14.94
N ILE A 125 -19.44 -5.34 14.86
CA ILE A 125 -20.50 -5.68 15.80
C ILE A 125 -21.33 -6.83 15.21
N THR A 126 -21.59 -7.88 15.98
CA THR A 126 -22.45 -9.00 15.55
C THR A 126 -23.87 -8.92 16.12
N ASP A 127 -24.11 -8.05 17.10
CA ASP A 127 -25.39 -7.88 17.81
C ASP A 127 -25.68 -6.39 18.04
N ASP A 128 -26.79 -5.90 17.49
CA ASP A 128 -27.20 -4.50 17.56
C ASP A 128 -27.46 -3.98 18.98
N THR A 129 -27.65 -4.87 19.96
CA THR A 129 -27.85 -4.49 21.36
C THR A 129 -26.53 -4.22 22.11
N ILE A 130 -25.38 -4.49 21.49
CA ILE A 130 -24.09 -4.38 22.18
C ILE A 130 -23.74 -2.95 22.59
N GLY A 131 -24.19 -1.93 21.86
CA GLY A 131 -23.72 -0.56 22.12
C GLY A 131 -24.11 -0.06 23.50
N ASP A 132 -25.30 -0.44 24.00
CA ASP A 132 -25.74 -0.10 25.36
C ASP A 132 -24.92 -0.81 26.44
N ASP A 133 -24.64 -2.09 26.22
CA ASP A 133 -23.87 -2.92 27.16
C ASP A 133 -22.41 -2.47 27.20
N LEU A 134 -21.80 -2.26 26.02
CA LEU A 134 -20.43 -1.75 25.88
C LEU A 134 -20.31 -0.36 26.48
N LEU A 135 -21.29 0.52 26.28
CA LEU A 135 -21.29 1.85 26.89
C LEU A 135 -21.23 1.75 28.42
N LYS A 136 -22.08 0.93 29.05
CA LYS A 136 -22.04 0.72 30.51
C LYS A 136 -20.66 0.22 30.94
N ARG A 137 -20.10 -0.73 30.20
CA ARG A 137 -18.77 -1.28 30.51
C ARG A 137 -17.66 -0.24 30.41
N LEU A 138 -17.70 0.62 29.40
CA LEU A 138 -16.75 1.72 29.25
C LEU A 138 -16.80 2.66 30.46
N LEU A 139 -17.99 2.97 30.96
CA LEU A 139 -18.14 3.79 32.16
C LEU A 139 -17.63 3.11 33.43
N ASP A 140 -17.95 1.83 33.62
CA ASP A 140 -17.48 1.05 34.78
C ASP A 140 -15.95 0.94 34.80
N THR A 141 -15.32 1.00 33.63
CA THR A 141 -13.86 0.99 33.47
C THR A 141 -13.23 2.39 33.47
N GLY A 142 -14.02 3.42 33.80
CA GLY A 142 -13.54 4.79 33.97
C GLY A 142 -13.35 5.55 32.65
N HIS A 143 -13.96 5.14 31.54
CA HIS A 143 -13.98 5.95 30.33
C HIS A 143 -14.99 7.09 30.48
N VAL A 144 -14.69 8.22 29.84
CA VAL A 144 -15.54 9.41 29.83
C VAL A 144 -16.05 9.67 28.42
N MET A 145 -17.36 9.87 28.30
CA MET A 145 -18.00 10.30 27.07
C MET A 145 -17.69 11.77 26.80
N VAL A 146 -17.24 12.07 25.59
CA VAL A 146 -16.92 13.43 25.12
C VAL A 146 -18.06 13.93 24.25
N LYS A 147 -18.56 15.12 24.57
CA LYS A 147 -19.57 15.80 23.77
C LYS A 147 -19.03 17.02 23.07
N PHE A 148 -19.44 17.18 21.81
CA PHE A 148 -19.05 18.30 20.98
C PHE A 148 -20.15 19.37 20.97
N SER A 149 -19.88 20.50 21.62
CA SER A 149 -20.84 21.63 21.69
C SER A 149 -21.17 22.20 20.31
N ASN A 150 -20.22 22.14 19.38
CA ASN A 150 -20.34 22.64 18.02
C ASN A 150 -20.60 21.55 16.97
N TYR A 151 -20.80 20.29 17.38
CA TYR A 151 -21.18 19.17 16.51
C TYR A 151 -22.09 18.16 17.26
N PRO A 152 -23.30 18.59 17.68
CA PRO A 152 -24.18 17.78 18.52
C PRO A 152 -24.79 16.57 17.80
N ASP A 153 -25.02 16.67 16.48
CA ASP A 153 -25.63 15.63 15.66
C ASP A 153 -24.58 14.70 15.01
N ALA A 154 -23.48 14.45 15.71
CA ALA A 154 -22.46 13.52 15.23
C ALA A 154 -23.04 12.09 15.11
N PRO A 155 -22.75 11.36 14.02
CA PRO A 155 -23.25 9.99 13.82
C PRO A 155 -22.60 8.97 14.77
N PHE A 156 -21.66 9.40 15.61
CA PHE A 156 -20.94 8.59 16.59
C PHE A 156 -20.78 9.33 17.92
N GLN A 157 -20.53 8.55 18.98
CA GLN A 157 -20.13 9.01 20.31
C GLN A 157 -18.65 8.70 20.53
N VAL A 158 -17.94 9.63 21.17
CA VAL A 158 -16.51 9.50 21.46
C VAL A 158 -16.30 9.23 22.95
N PHE A 159 -15.48 8.23 23.24
CA PHE A 159 -15.06 7.88 24.60
C PHE A 159 -13.55 7.97 24.71
N CYS A 160 -13.07 8.46 25.84
CA CYS A 160 -11.65 8.57 26.15
C CYS A 160 -11.36 8.05 27.56
N THR A 161 -10.10 7.74 27.86
CA THR A 161 -9.66 7.43 29.23
C THR A 161 -9.65 8.71 30.10
N LEU A 162 -9.73 8.55 31.42
CA LEU A 162 -9.65 9.68 32.36
C LEU A 162 -8.39 10.53 32.19
N ASP A 163 -7.28 9.93 31.78
CA ASP A 163 -6.00 10.62 31.58
C ASP A 163 -6.03 11.63 30.40
N VAL A 164 -7.02 11.48 29.52
CA VAL A 164 -7.19 12.27 28.29
C VAL A 164 -8.30 13.32 28.42
N VAL A 165 -9.26 13.13 29.33
CA VAL A 165 -10.48 13.95 29.41
C VAL A 165 -10.22 15.46 29.56
N ASN A 166 -9.13 15.82 30.23
CA ASN A 166 -8.75 17.21 30.50
C ASN A 166 -7.79 17.78 29.42
N LYS A 167 -7.61 17.08 28.30
CA LYS A 167 -6.71 17.45 27.19
C LYS A 167 -7.51 17.62 25.89
N PRO A 168 -8.37 18.65 25.77
CA PRO A 168 -9.26 18.83 24.62
C PRO A 168 -8.49 19.02 23.31
N GLU A 169 -7.32 19.66 23.31
CA GLU A 169 -6.48 19.81 22.11
C GLU A 169 -5.94 18.47 21.62
N TYR A 170 -5.64 17.55 22.54
CA TYR A 170 -5.19 16.20 22.21
C TYR A 170 -6.33 15.37 21.60
N ILE A 171 -7.53 15.46 22.16
CA ILE A 171 -8.72 14.80 21.60
C ILE A 171 -9.03 15.34 20.21
N ASP A 172 -9.03 16.66 20.02
CA ASP A 172 -9.25 17.29 18.71
C ASP A 172 -8.20 16.84 17.69
N THR A 173 -6.93 16.73 18.11
CA THR A 173 -5.83 16.25 17.25
C THR A 173 -6.01 14.78 16.86
N LEU A 174 -6.38 13.90 17.79
CA LEU A 174 -6.64 12.49 17.49
C LEU A 174 -7.84 12.30 16.57
N LEU A 175 -8.90 13.09 16.76
CA LEU A 175 -10.10 13.07 15.91
C LEU A 175 -9.87 13.73 14.56
N ASN A 176 -8.89 14.62 14.46
CA ASN A 176 -8.35 15.11 13.20
C ASN A 176 -7.47 14.01 12.59
N THR A 177 -8.08 12.88 12.24
CA THR A 177 -7.47 11.61 11.78
C THR A 177 -6.84 11.71 10.39
N THR A 178 -6.28 12.88 10.04
CA THR A 178 -5.60 13.15 8.78
C THR A 178 -4.30 13.88 9.10
N CYS A 179 -3.23 13.56 8.38
CA CYS A 179 -1.82 13.69 8.78
C CYS A 179 -1.39 15.03 9.43
N SER A 180 -1.79 15.30 10.66
CA SER A 180 -1.33 16.44 11.44
C SER A 180 -0.91 15.91 12.78
N LYS A 181 0.39 15.79 12.99
CA LYS A 181 0.90 15.90 14.35
C LYS A 181 1.79 17.11 14.39
N ILE A 182 1.24 18.12 15.03
CA ILE A 182 1.98 19.24 15.55
C ILE A 182 3.08 18.65 16.44
N GLU A 183 4.34 18.73 16.00
CA GLU A 183 5.53 18.42 16.81
C GLU A 183 5.60 19.26 18.10
N THR A 184 4.71 20.26 18.25
CA THR A 184 4.59 21.11 19.44
C THR A 184 3.62 20.58 20.51
N MET A 185 3.02 19.39 20.35
CA MET A 185 2.62 18.61 21.54
C MET A 185 3.93 18.17 22.19
N THR A 186 4.47 19.07 23.00
CA THR A 186 5.74 18.90 23.70
C THR A 186 5.81 17.50 24.26
N ALA A 187 6.92 16.85 23.96
CA ALA A 187 7.36 15.60 24.56
C ALA A 187 7.55 15.76 26.08
N GLU A 188 6.48 16.07 26.81
CA GLU A 188 6.34 15.60 28.17
C GLU A 188 6.05 14.11 28.05
N ASN A 189 7.13 13.33 27.88
CA ASN A 189 7.39 11.94 28.30
C ASN A 189 6.22 10.99 28.65
N ASN A 190 5.07 11.13 28.03
CA ASN A 190 3.99 10.21 28.23
C ASN A 190 4.06 9.22 27.09
N GLU A 191 4.85 8.16 27.31
CA GLU A 191 4.66 6.85 26.66
C GLU A 191 3.29 6.24 27.00
N GLU A 192 2.26 7.07 27.19
CA GLU A 192 0.94 6.65 27.59
C GLU A 192 0.19 6.16 26.37
N THR A 193 -0.25 4.91 26.45
CA THR A 193 -1.10 4.22 25.47
C THR A 193 -2.54 4.70 25.61
N ASN A 194 -2.72 5.99 25.32
CA ASN A 194 -4.00 6.66 25.30
C ASN A 194 -4.71 6.39 23.97
N TYR A 195 -6.03 6.21 24.03
CA TYR A 195 -6.86 5.95 22.87
C TYR A 195 -8.23 6.61 22.98
N LEU A 196 -8.88 6.75 21.83
CA LEU A 196 -10.29 7.09 21.72
C LEU A 196 -11.07 5.89 21.20
N VAL A 197 -12.32 5.75 21.64
CA VAL A 197 -13.27 4.79 21.09
C VAL A 197 -14.43 5.57 20.46
N LEU A 198 -14.68 5.32 19.18
CA LEU A 198 -15.83 5.84 18.46
C LEU A 198 -16.88 4.73 18.34
N ILE A 199 -18.05 4.96 18.90
CA ILE A 199 -19.20 4.05 18.81
C ILE A 199 -20.29 4.73 17.99
N PRO A 200 -20.86 4.08 16.96
CA PRO A 200 -21.98 4.66 16.22
C PRO A 200 -23.15 5.01 17.14
N THR A 201 -23.70 6.21 16.98
CA THR A 201 -24.81 6.70 17.81
C THR A 201 -26.05 5.81 17.66
N GLU A 202 -26.25 5.23 16.48
CA GLU A 202 -27.36 4.30 16.19
C GLU A 202 -27.31 2.99 17.00
N LYS A 203 -26.12 2.58 17.48
CA LYS A 203 -25.95 1.39 18.29
C LYS A 203 -26.23 1.64 19.78
N ILE A 204 -26.47 2.90 20.17
CA ILE A 204 -26.73 3.29 21.55
C ILE A 204 -28.18 3.78 21.67
N SER A 205 -28.91 3.27 22.65
CA SER A 205 -30.29 3.68 22.90
C SER A 205 -30.37 5.15 23.32
N LYS A 206 -31.36 5.86 22.76
CA LYS A 206 -31.62 7.27 23.07
C LYS A 206 -31.83 7.51 24.57
N LYS A 207 -32.44 6.55 25.28
CA LYS A 207 -32.66 6.62 26.72
C LYS A 207 -31.33 6.65 27.48
N LEU A 208 -30.39 5.80 27.11
CA LEU A 208 -29.08 5.74 27.74
C LEU A 208 -28.27 7.00 27.44
N LEU A 209 -28.27 7.48 26.19
CA LEU A 209 -27.63 8.75 25.83
C LEU A 209 -28.17 9.93 26.66
N GLN A 210 -29.49 10.02 26.86
CA GLN A 210 -30.10 11.06 27.68
C GLN A 210 -29.66 11.00 29.15
N GLN A 211 -29.58 9.80 29.74
CA GLN A 211 -29.09 9.62 31.11
C GLN A 211 -27.63 10.07 31.25
N MET A 212 -26.84 9.78 30.21
CA MET A 212 -25.42 10.10 30.13
C MET A 212 -25.12 11.57 29.88
N ASN A 213 -26.12 12.37 29.52
CA ASN A 213 -25.92 13.79 29.28
C ASN A 213 -25.37 14.55 30.49
N SER A 214 -25.51 14.00 31.69
CA SER A 214 -25.04 14.55 32.96
C SER A 214 -23.61 14.11 33.35
N ARG A 215 -23.02 13.14 32.66
CA ARG A 215 -21.72 12.51 32.99
C ARG A 215 -20.71 12.56 31.83
N CYS A 216 -20.72 13.66 31.07
CA CYS A 216 -19.86 13.84 29.92
C CYS A 216 -18.94 15.06 30.08
N ALA A 217 -17.75 14.97 29.48
CA ALA A 217 -16.91 16.14 29.25
C ALA A 217 -17.43 16.89 28.01
N SER A 218 -17.52 18.22 28.10
CA SER A 218 -17.94 19.07 26.99
C SER A 218 -16.71 19.75 26.38
N MET A 219 -16.58 19.70 25.06
CA MET A 219 -15.55 20.42 24.33
C MET A 219 -16.06 20.92 22.98
N SER A 220 -15.31 21.82 22.35
CA SER A 220 -15.56 22.27 20.98
C SER A 220 -14.49 21.69 20.06
N LEU A 221 -14.88 21.18 18.91
CA LEU A 221 -13.93 20.75 17.87
C LEU A 221 -13.39 21.96 17.11
N SER A 222 -12.18 21.85 16.58
CA SER A 222 -11.70 22.83 15.60
C SER A 222 -12.50 22.73 14.29
N LEU A 223 -12.55 23.80 13.52
CA LEU A 223 -13.25 23.81 12.22
C LEU A 223 -12.69 22.73 11.28
N LYS A 224 -11.36 22.55 11.27
CA LYS A 224 -10.66 21.54 10.46
C LYS A 224 -11.09 20.12 10.85
N THR A 225 -11.09 19.81 12.14
CA THR A 225 -11.50 18.49 12.65
C THR A 225 -12.97 18.22 12.31
N LYS A 226 -13.86 19.18 12.60
CA LYS A 226 -15.29 19.05 12.29
C LYS A 226 -15.53 18.76 10.80
N THR A 227 -14.92 19.54 9.91
CA THR A 227 -15.03 19.31 8.47
C THR A 227 -14.50 17.94 8.06
N THR A 228 -13.39 17.50 8.65
CA THR A 228 -12.81 16.17 8.37
C THR A 228 -13.74 15.04 8.81
N LEU A 229 -14.26 15.11 10.04
CA LEU A 229 -15.21 14.12 10.56
C LEU A 229 -16.48 14.05 9.69
N GLN A 230 -17.05 15.20 9.33
CA GLN A 230 -18.27 15.31 8.53
C GLN A 230 -18.13 14.76 7.10
N LEU A 231 -16.95 14.91 6.50
CA LEU A 231 -16.73 14.51 5.11
C LEU A 231 -16.26 13.06 4.97
N TYR A 232 -15.60 12.50 5.99
CA TYR A 232 -14.77 11.31 5.78
C TYR A 232 -14.92 10.19 6.80
N ILE A 233 -15.60 10.40 7.93
CA ILE A 233 -15.84 9.34 8.91
C ILE A 233 -17.30 8.89 8.83
N ASN A 234 -17.51 7.76 8.16
CA ASN A 234 -18.76 7.00 8.16
C ASN A 234 -18.72 5.96 9.29
N ALA A 235 -18.72 6.40 10.55
CA ALA A 235 -18.79 5.50 11.70
C ALA A 235 -20.25 5.08 11.99
N HIS A 236 -20.86 4.39 11.03
CA HIS A 236 -22.26 3.91 11.13
C HIS A 236 -22.34 2.47 11.63
N GLU A 237 -21.50 1.58 11.11
CA GLU A 237 -21.63 0.15 11.39
C GLU A 237 -20.65 -0.36 12.45
N ASP A 238 -19.41 0.12 12.39
CA ASP A 238 -18.29 -0.45 13.13
C ASP A 238 -17.79 0.48 14.24
N ILE A 239 -17.14 -0.11 15.24
CA ILE A 239 -16.49 0.61 16.33
C ILE A 239 -15.04 0.86 15.95
N TYR A 240 -14.55 2.08 16.16
CA TYR A 240 -13.17 2.44 15.87
C TYR A 240 -12.41 2.73 17.17
N LEU A 241 -11.25 2.10 17.31
CA LEU A 241 -10.28 2.40 18.34
C LEU A 241 -9.16 3.24 17.71
N ILE A 242 -9.01 4.49 18.13
CA ILE A 242 -8.03 5.43 17.57
C ILE A 242 -6.88 5.56 18.54
N SER A 243 -5.68 5.28 18.06
CA SER A 243 -4.44 5.54 18.78
C SER A 243 -3.76 6.80 18.26
N GLU A 244 -2.82 7.32 19.02
CA GLU A 244 -1.96 8.39 18.53
C GLU A 244 -1.15 7.91 17.32
N LYS A 245 -0.38 6.83 17.47
CA LYS A 245 0.56 6.33 16.45
C LYS A 245 0.27 4.86 16.21
N ARG A 246 0.47 4.40 14.97
CA ARG A 246 0.36 2.98 14.62
C ARG A 246 1.12 2.06 15.57
N LYS A 247 2.33 2.44 16.00
CA LYS A 247 3.16 1.65 16.93
C LYS A 247 2.54 1.41 18.31
N PHE A 248 1.59 2.24 18.73
CA PHE A 248 0.91 2.13 20.02
C PHE A 248 -0.43 1.41 19.91
N LEU A 249 -0.93 1.22 18.68
CA LEU A 249 -2.27 0.69 18.43
C LEU A 249 -2.47 -0.71 19.01
N GLU A 250 -1.45 -1.57 18.93
CA GLU A 250 -1.49 -2.91 19.50
C GLU A 250 -1.71 -2.88 21.03
N GLU A 251 -0.97 -2.03 21.74
CA GLU A 251 -1.12 -1.93 23.20
C GLU A 251 -2.45 -1.26 23.59
N CYS A 252 -2.87 -0.21 22.87
CA CYS A 252 -4.19 0.38 23.05
C CYS A 252 -5.30 -0.66 22.87
N ARG A 253 -5.18 -1.52 21.85
CA ARG A 253 -6.10 -2.61 21.58
C ARG A 253 -6.12 -3.61 22.72
N ARG A 254 -4.97 -4.12 23.16
CA ARG A 254 -4.90 -5.05 24.30
C ARG A 254 -5.56 -4.48 25.55
N ARG A 255 -5.42 -3.17 25.78
CA ARG A 255 -6.03 -2.47 26.91
C ARG A 255 -7.55 -2.37 26.75
N PHE A 256 -8.04 -1.96 25.58
CA PHE A 256 -9.47 -1.94 25.26
C PHE A 256 -10.12 -3.34 25.35
N GLU A 257 -9.49 -4.34 24.74
CA GLU A 257 -9.93 -5.75 24.79
C GLU A 257 -10.00 -6.28 26.21
N ARG A 258 -9.06 -5.90 27.08
CA ARG A 258 -9.11 -6.26 28.51
C ARG A 258 -10.30 -5.63 29.22
N HIS A 259 -10.64 -4.38 28.89
CA HIS A 259 -11.79 -3.68 29.47
C HIS A 259 -13.12 -4.27 28.99
N ALA A 260 -13.21 -4.70 27.73
CA ALA A 260 -14.39 -5.27 27.11
C ALA A 260 -14.30 -6.80 26.91
N LYS A 261 -13.52 -7.49 27.76
CA LYS A 261 -13.15 -8.91 27.60
C LYS A 261 -14.34 -9.83 27.31
N ASP A 262 -15.42 -9.67 28.07
CA ASP A 262 -16.62 -10.51 27.96
C ASP A 262 -17.28 -10.41 26.56
N TYR A 263 -17.11 -9.29 25.85
CA TYR A 263 -17.66 -9.12 24.50
C TYR A 263 -16.81 -9.76 23.42
N PHE A 264 -15.50 -9.86 23.64
CA PHE A 264 -14.59 -10.55 22.72
C PHE A 264 -14.67 -12.07 22.90
N GLU A 265 -14.76 -12.56 24.13
CA GLU A 265 -14.90 -14.00 24.41
C GLU A 265 -16.23 -14.58 23.90
N ASN A 266 -17.27 -13.76 23.85
CA ASN A 266 -18.58 -14.14 23.30
C ASN A 266 -18.76 -13.77 21.82
N GLU A 267 -17.68 -13.40 21.12
CA GLU A 267 -17.68 -13.03 19.68
C GLU A 267 -18.68 -11.90 19.31
N ARG A 268 -19.06 -11.07 20.29
CA ARG A 268 -19.95 -9.93 20.05
C ARG A 268 -19.21 -8.73 19.44
N LEU A 269 -17.91 -8.63 19.71
CA LEU A 269 -16.97 -7.73 19.03
C LEU A 269 -15.88 -8.55 18.34
N VAL A 270 -15.69 -8.29 17.05
CA VAL A 270 -14.70 -8.99 16.23
C VAL A 270 -13.76 -7.97 15.60
N LEU A 271 -12.45 -8.12 15.80
CA LEU A 271 -11.45 -7.31 15.11
C LEU A 271 -11.53 -7.60 13.60
N ARG A 272 -11.92 -6.59 12.81
CA ARG A 272 -12.01 -6.69 11.34
C ARG A 272 -10.72 -6.24 10.67
N ASP A 273 -10.23 -5.07 11.06
CA ASP A 273 -8.99 -4.50 10.54
C ASP A 273 -8.10 -4.03 11.69
N GLU A 274 -6.88 -4.57 11.75
CA GLU A 274 -5.92 -4.19 12.79
C GLU A 274 -5.33 -2.80 12.55
N TYR A 275 -5.06 -2.48 11.29
CA TYR A 275 -4.42 -1.24 10.85
C TYR A 275 -5.26 -0.58 9.76
N CYS A 276 -6.06 0.40 10.12
CA CYS A 276 -6.88 1.15 9.17
C CYS A 276 -6.81 2.67 9.42
N SER A 277 -7.15 3.42 8.38
CA SER A 277 -7.46 4.83 8.51
C SER A 277 -8.93 4.96 8.93
N CYS A 278 -9.21 5.87 9.86
CA CYS A 278 -10.58 6.24 10.19
C CYS A 278 -11.26 7.02 9.04
N ASN A 279 -10.49 7.60 8.13
CA ASN A 279 -10.97 8.17 6.87
C ASN A 279 -11.06 7.07 5.81
N GLU A 280 -12.29 6.75 5.39
CA GLU A 280 -12.59 5.66 4.44
C GLU A 280 -11.95 5.88 3.06
N GLN A 281 -12.01 7.10 2.53
CA GLN A 281 -11.41 7.41 1.22
C GLN A 281 -9.90 7.24 1.23
N ILE A 282 -9.25 7.66 2.32
CA ILE A 282 -7.81 7.46 2.49
C ILE A 282 -7.49 5.97 2.64
N ALA A 283 -8.29 5.21 3.40
CA ALA A 283 -8.11 3.76 3.54
C ALA A 283 -8.17 3.06 2.17
N ILE A 284 -9.18 3.39 1.34
CA ILE A 284 -9.32 2.87 -0.02
C ILE A 284 -8.08 3.20 -0.86
N LEU A 285 -7.66 4.46 -0.89
CA LEU A 285 -6.52 4.90 -1.70
C LEU A 285 -5.19 4.26 -1.27
N VAL A 286 -4.98 4.07 0.04
CA VAL A 286 -3.80 3.37 0.56
C VAL A 286 -3.83 1.90 0.17
N SER A 287 -4.99 1.24 0.26
CA SER A 287 -5.18 -0.15 -0.17
C SER A 287 -4.94 -0.33 -1.67
N GLU A 288 -5.55 0.50 -2.51
CA GLU A 288 -5.32 0.48 -3.96
C GLU A 288 -3.83 0.68 -4.31
N LEU A 289 -3.16 1.60 -3.62
CA LEU A 289 -1.73 1.84 -3.84
C LEU A 289 -0.89 0.62 -3.42
N LYS A 290 -1.21 -0.05 -2.32
CA LYS A 290 -0.55 -1.31 -1.90
C LYS A 290 -0.73 -2.41 -2.93
N GLU A 291 -1.96 -2.58 -3.44
CA GLU A 291 -2.27 -3.59 -4.46
C GLU A 291 -1.46 -3.36 -5.74
N VAL A 292 -1.41 -2.11 -6.21
CA VAL A 292 -0.64 -1.75 -7.41
C VAL A 292 0.86 -1.93 -7.20
N ALA A 293 1.37 -1.59 -6.01
CA ALA A 293 2.77 -1.82 -5.67
C ALA A 293 3.14 -3.31 -5.60
N LEU A 294 2.25 -4.13 -5.07
CA LEU A 294 2.43 -5.59 -5.02
C LEU A 294 2.38 -6.18 -6.44
N LYS A 295 1.41 -5.77 -7.25
CA LYS A 295 1.33 -6.17 -8.67
C LYS A 295 2.61 -5.80 -9.41
N ALA A 296 3.06 -4.55 -9.32
CA ALA A 296 4.30 -4.08 -9.92
C ALA A 296 5.51 -4.91 -9.49
N SER A 297 5.59 -5.27 -8.20
CA SER A 297 6.68 -6.10 -7.69
C SER A 297 6.63 -7.53 -8.22
N ASN A 298 5.44 -8.12 -8.32
CA ASN A 298 5.24 -9.46 -8.86
C ASN A 298 5.57 -9.52 -10.36
N GLU A 299 5.15 -8.52 -11.15
CA GLU A 299 5.48 -8.45 -12.58
C GLU A 299 7.00 -8.32 -12.79
N ILE A 300 7.68 -7.45 -12.03
CA ILE A 300 9.14 -7.35 -12.08
C ILE A 300 9.81 -8.68 -11.69
N TRP A 301 9.28 -9.38 -10.69
CA TRP A 301 9.82 -10.65 -10.22
C TRP A 301 9.63 -11.80 -11.22
N ASN A 302 8.51 -11.80 -11.94
CA ASN A 302 8.16 -12.83 -12.92
C ASN A 302 8.65 -12.51 -14.34
N CYS A 303 9.01 -11.27 -14.64
CA CYS A 303 9.58 -10.86 -15.92
C CYS A 303 10.68 -11.79 -16.47
N PRO A 304 11.62 -12.31 -15.67
CA PRO A 304 12.61 -13.29 -16.13
C PRO A 304 11.99 -14.57 -16.70
N LYS A 305 10.98 -15.11 -16.02
CA LYS A 305 10.28 -16.33 -16.46
C LYS A 305 9.49 -16.05 -17.73
N ASN A 306 8.82 -14.91 -17.80
CA ASN A 306 8.08 -14.50 -18.99
C ASN A 306 9.02 -14.31 -20.19
N LEU A 307 10.24 -13.81 -19.97
CA LEU A 307 11.27 -13.71 -21.00
C LEU A 307 11.76 -15.09 -21.45
N GLU A 308 12.05 -15.99 -20.51
CA GLU A 308 12.40 -17.38 -20.83
C GLU A 308 11.27 -18.08 -21.61
N GLU A 309 10.02 -17.90 -21.22
CA GLU A 309 8.85 -18.44 -21.93
C GLU A 309 8.66 -17.82 -23.32
N LEU A 310 8.85 -16.51 -23.49
CA LEU A 310 8.82 -15.86 -24.81
C LEU A 310 9.91 -16.42 -25.73
N ILE A 311 11.09 -16.67 -25.17
CA ILE A 311 12.22 -17.28 -25.87
C ILE A 311 11.92 -18.76 -26.20
N LEU A 312 11.21 -19.49 -25.32
CA LEU A 312 10.94 -20.93 -25.45
C LEU A 312 9.65 -21.29 -26.22
N MET A 313 8.59 -20.49 -26.18
CA MET A 313 7.30 -20.76 -26.85
C MET A 313 7.38 -20.67 -28.37
N LYS A 314 8.32 -19.90 -28.92
CA LYS A 314 8.56 -19.86 -30.37
C LYS A 314 9.26 -21.14 -30.91
N ASN A 315 9.42 -22.18 -30.09
CA ASN A 315 9.91 -23.50 -30.51
C ASN A 315 8.82 -24.45 -31.05
N GLU A 316 7.53 -24.13 -30.92
CA GLU A 316 6.44 -24.99 -31.39
C GLU A 316 5.55 -24.27 -32.40
N ASP A 317 5.87 -24.41 -33.69
CA ASP A 317 4.95 -24.05 -34.78
C ASP A 317 3.94 -25.19 -35.04
N PRO A 318 2.61 -24.95 -35.07
CA PRO A 318 1.61 -25.99 -35.33
C PRO A 318 1.61 -26.55 -36.76
N SER A 319 2.44 -26.02 -37.67
CA SER A 319 2.35 -26.32 -39.11
C SER A 319 3.50 -27.15 -39.69
N GLY A 320 4.54 -27.46 -38.91
CA GLY A 320 5.62 -28.37 -39.30
C GLY A 320 6.46 -27.92 -40.51
N LYS A 321 6.33 -26.66 -40.96
CA LYS A 321 7.20 -26.06 -41.98
C LYS A 321 8.18 -25.11 -41.31
N ARG A 322 9.43 -25.56 -41.16
CA ARG A 322 10.56 -24.73 -40.72
C ARG A 322 10.85 -23.65 -41.77
N SER A 323 10.64 -22.38 -41.43
CA SER A 323 11.43 -21.28 -41.98
C SER A 323 12.54 -20.97 -40.97
N GLY A 324 13.77 -21.08 -41.48
CA GLY A 324 15.08 -20.72 -40.94
C GLY A 324 15.45 -20.94 -39.47
N LYS A 325 16.65 -20.43 -39.13
CA LYS A 325 17.33 -20.76 -37.89
C LYS A 325 16.58 -20.12 -36.72
N THR A 326 16.02 -20.96 -35.86
CA THR A 326 15.34 -20.56 -34.61
C THR A 326 16.26 -20.83 -33.42
N LEU A 327 15.89 -20.46 -32.18
CA LEU A 327 16.61 -20.90 -30.97
C LEU A 327 16.79 -22.44 -30.87
N ALA A 328 16.09 -23.22 -31.70
CA ALA A 328 16.24 -24.66 -31.86
C ALA A 328 17.51 -25.09 -32.64
N ASP A 329 18.20 -24.16 -33.29
CA ASP A 329 19.46 -24.40 -34.02
C ASP A 329 20.70 -24.04 -33.20
N LEU A 330 20.48 -23.54 -31.97
CA LEU A 330 21.53 -23.43 -30.97
C LEU A 330 22.05 -24.82 -30.64
N SER A 331 23.36 -25.00 -30.71
CA SER A 331 23.98 -26.16 -30.08
C SER A 331 23.60 -26.20 -28.60
N GLU A 332 23.55 -27.41 -28.03
CA GLU A 332 23.23 -27.63 -26.62
C GLU A 332 24.12 -26.78 -25.68
N LYS A 333 25.34 -26.46 -26.14
CA LYS A 333 26.32 -25.61 -25.47
C LYS A 333 25.94 -24.11 -25.51
N GLU A 334 25.43 -23.61 -26.63
CA GLU A 334 25.01 -22.21 -26.79
C GLU A 334 23.71 -21.93 -26.03
N ALA A 335 22.72 -22.83 -26.14
CA ALA A 335 21.49 -22.75 -25.35
C ALA A 335 21.78 -22.79 -23.84
N SER A 336 22.71 -23.66 -23.42
CA SER A 336 23.16 -23.71 -22.02
C SER A 336 23.92 -22.45 -21.60
N THR A 337 24.66 -21.80 -22.50
CA THR A 337 25.43 -20.59 -22.21
C THR A 337 24.52 -19.36 -22.12
N LEU A 338 23.56 -19.22 -23.03
CA LEU A 338 22.53 -18.18 -22.97
C LEU A 338 21.69 -18.31 -21.70
N LYS A 339 21.28 -19.54 -21.34
CA LYS A 339 20.55 -19.84 -20.11
C LYS A 339 21.39 -19.55 -18.85
N ALA A 340 22.68 -19.89 -18.85
CA ALA A 340 23.59 -19.58 -17.75
C ALA A 340 23.82 -18.07 -17.59
N THR A 341 23.98 -17.34 -18.70
CA THR A 341 24.13 -15.89 -18.73
C THR A 341 22.87 -15.18 -18.27
N LEU A 342 21.69 -15.58 -18.76
CA LEU A 342 20.40 -15.08 -18.29
C LEU A 342 20.27 -15.34 -16.78
N LYS A 343 20.54 -16.56 -16.33
CA LYS A 343 20.50 -16.92 -14.90
C LYS A 343 21.50 -16.12 -14.06
N GLN A 344 22.72 -15.85 -14.54
CA GLN A 344 23.70 -15.00 -13.86
C GLN A 344 23.28 -13.52 -13.86
N ALA A 345 22.78 -13.02 -14.97
CA ALA A 345 22.23 -11.67 -15.12
C ALA A 345 21.07 -11.44 -14.14
N PHE A 346 20.18 -12.43 -14.02
CA PHE A 346 19.08 -12.41 -13.07
C PHE A 346 19.57 -12.55 -11.63
N ASN A 347 20.41 -13.53 -11.32
CA ASN A 347 20.97 -13.68 -9.97
C ASN A 347 21.68 -12.39 -9.52
N ALA A 348 22.48 -11.74 -10.37
CA ALA A 348 23.11 -10.46 -10.03
C ALA A 348 22.10 -9.32 -9.81
N ALA A 349 20.97 -9.30 -10.55
CA ALA A 349 19.89 -8.34 -10.33
C ALA A 349 19.09 -8.61 -9.04
N PHE A 350 19.15 -9.83 -8.49
CA PHE A 350 18.40 -10.27 -7.31
C PHE A 350 19.26 -10.47 -6.03
N GLU A 351 20.56 -10.74 -6.13
CA GLU A 351 21.46 -11.11 -5.02
C GLU A 351 21.90 -9.93 -4.12
N VAL A 352 21.82 -8.67 -4.57
CA VAL A 352 22.44 -7.54 -3.83
C VAL A 352 21.57 -6.95 -2.71
N CYS A 353 20.40 -7.52 -2.38
CA CYS A 353 19.51 -6.91 -1.37
C CYS A 353 18.83 -7.92 -0.43
N PHE A 354 19.61 -8.82 0.17
CA PHE A 354 19.24 -9.48 1.42
C PHE A 354 20.09 -8.97 2.57
#